data_AF-A0A1D2R2F7-F1
#
_entry.id   AF-A0A1D2R2F7-F1
#
_cell.length_a   1.000
_cell.length_b   1.000
_cell.length_c   1.000
_cell.angle_alpha   90.00
_cell.angle_beta   90.00
_cell.angle_gamma   90.00
#
_symmetry.space_group_name_H-M   'P 1'
#
loop_
_entity.id
_entity.type
_entity.pdbx_description
1 polymer ?
#
loop_
_entity_poly.entity_id
_entity_poly.type
_entity_poly.pdbx_seq_one_letter_code
_entity_poly.pdbx_strand_id
1 'polypeptide(L)'
;MVDMLGVLRSKLIWTMGVGVILISLMWFVIMQSSGIDEGLVGAIILYILLVLVFFKMRESVSSIEKKSRFERDFKDLPIEEREEELMKLIKDDLPRIRGDGAAALYKYFKDISESTRDDALVLLASDKVYALRENAVNTLVHYFSDISEPVREKLLLGLADDVDEGKEIPGSGVGYWIVITLINDFEDISNGAREEVLKKLALNQNPYTKRDLIFVLNKNSRKIPEDLRDYILNKLGEDENEMVRKAAKNVHDLPAASLGEFQKAVKKL
;
A
#
# COMPACT_ATOMS: atom_id res chain seq x y z
N MET A 1 -8.97 16.03 -8.34
CA MET A 1 -8.42 16.41 -9.66
C MET A 1 -8.12 15.11 -10.40
N VAL A 2 -8.93 14.75 -11.41
CA VAL A 2 -8.73 13.50 -12.15
C VAL A 2 -7.46 13.66 -12.98
N ASP A 3 -6.53 12.72 -12.85
CA ASP A 3 -5.26 12.69 -13.57
C ASP A 3 -5.51 12.62 -15.09
N MET A 4 -5.55 13.78 -15.72
CA MET A 4 -5.74 13.92 -17.16
C MET A 4 -4.59 13.27 -17.95
N LEU A 5 -3.39 13.15 -17.37
CA LEU A 5 -2.24 12.52 -18.02
C LEU A 5 -2.38 10.99 -18.03
N GLY A 6 -2.88 10.40 -16.95
CA GLY A 6 -3.22 8.97 -16.91
C GLY A 6 -4.31 8.59 -17.91
N VAL A 7 -5.35 9.44 -18.06
CA VAL A 7 -6.41 9.23 -19.06
C VAL A 7 -5.89 9.43 -20.49
N LEU A 8 -5.00 10.39 -20.72
CA LEU A 8 -4.36 10.60 -22.03
C LEU A 8 -3.44 9.44 -22.42
N ARG A 9 -2.65 8.89 -21.48
CA ARG A 9 -1.79 7.72 -21.74
C ARG A 9 -2.59 6.43 -21.99
N SER A 10 -3.67 6.17 -21.25
CA SER A 10 -4.50 4.99 -21.51
C SER A 10 -5.22 5.10 -22.86
N LYS A 11 -5.69 6.30 -23.24
CA LYS A 11 -6.20 6.58 -24.58
C LYS A 11 -5.13 6.47 -25.65
N LEU A 12 -3.88 6.85 -25.37
CA LEU A 12 -2.76 6.70 -26.32
C LEU A 12 -2.43 5.22 -26.57
N ILE A 13 -2.40 4.40 -25.53
CA ILE A 13 -2.16 2.94 -25.65
C ILE A 13 -3.33 2.27 -26.39
N TRP A 14 -4.58 2.67 -26.12
CA TRP A 14 -5.75 2.18 -26.86
C TRP A 14 -5.76 2.63 -28.32
N THR A 15 -5.39 3.89 -28.61
CA THR A 15 -5.33 4.40 -29.98
C THR A 15 -4.15 3.84 -30.76
N MET A 16 -3.02 3.54 -30.12
CA MET A 16 -1.92 2.80 -30.75
C MET A 16 -2.28 1.33 -30.97
N GLY A 17 -2.97 0.67 -30.03
CA GLY A 17 -3.45 -0.70 -30.20
C GLY A 17 -4.49 -0.82 -31.32
N VAL A 18 -5.51 0.03 -31.32
CA VAL A 18 -6.52 0.11 -32.38
C VAL A 18 -5.90 0.57 -33.69
N GLY A 19 -4.95 1.49 -33.67
CA GLY A 19 -4.20 1.94 -34.84
C GLY A 19 -3.37 0.81 -35.46
N VAL A 20 -2.66 0.01 -34.66
CA VAL A 20 -1.91 -1.15 -35.13
C VAL A 20 -2.85 -2.23 -35.67
N ILE A 21 -4.01 -2.45 -35.04
CA ILE A 21 -5.03 -3.39 -35.53
C ILE A 21 -5.64 -2.91 -36.85
N LEU A 22 -6.01 -1.64 -36.96
CA LEU A 22 -6.58 -1.06 -38.18
C LEU A 22 -5.54 -1.01 -39.31
N ILE A 23 -4.29 -0.65 -39.02
CA ILE A 23 -3.20 -0.69 -40.00
C ILE A 23 -2.94 -2.13 -40.44
N SER A 24 -2.98 -3.11 -39.52
CA SER A 24 -2.81 -4.53 -39.84
C SER A 24 -3.99 -5.08 -40.66
N LEU A 25 -5.23 -4.67 -40.37
CA LEU A 25 -6.42 -5.03 -41.15
C LEU A 25 -6.41 -4.37 -42.54
N MET A 26 -6.01 -3.11 -42.63
CA MET A 26 -5.89 -2.39 -43.89
C MET A 26 -4.77 -2.97 -44.75
N TRP A 27 -3.63 -3.34 -44.14
CA TRP A 27 -2.57 -4.10 -44.79
C TRP A 27 -3.03 -5.50 -45.21
N PHE A 28 -3.81 -6.21 -44.39
CA PHE A 28 -4.36 -7.53 -44.73
C PHE A 28 -5.28 -7.46 -45.96
N VAL A 29 -6.14 -6.44 -46.05
CA VAL A 29 -7.00 -6.19 -47.21
C VAL A 29 -6.17 -5.84 -48.46
N ILE A 30 -5.14 -5.00 -48.32
CA ILE A 30 -4.21 -4.66 -49.42
C ILE A 30 -3.44 -5.91 -49.88
N MET A 31 -3.07 -6.81 -48.97
CA MET A 31 -2.31 -8.02 -49.29
C MET A 31 -3.13 -9.12 -49.98
N GLN A 32 -4.39 -9.30 -49.57
CA GLN A 32 -5.35 -10.16 -50.30
C GLN A 32 -5.52 -9.70 -51.77
N SER A 33 -5.44 -8.39 -52.02
CA SER A 33 -5.58 -7.82 -53.37
C SER A 33 -4.30 -7.87 -54.24
N SER A 34 -3.13 -8.14 -53.66
CA SER A 34 -1.82 -8.04 -54.33
C SER A 34 -1.09 -9.37 -54.54
N GLY A 35 -1.68 -10.51 -54.14
CA GLY A 35 -1.07 -11.83 -54.33
C GLY A 35 0.17 -12.07 -53.47
N ILE A 36 0.31 -11.34 -52.36
CA ILE A 36 1.42 -11.51 -51.42
C ILE A 36 1.18 -12.80 -50.63
N ASP A 37 2.23 -13.62 -50.55
CA ASP A 37 2.23 -14.91 -49.84
C ASP A 37 1.80 -14.74 -48.37
N GLU A 38 0.72 -15.42 -47.97
CA GLU A 38 0.18 -15.39 -46.61
C GLU A 38 1.21 -15.80 -45.54
N GLY A 39 2.17 -16.66 -45.91
CA GLY A 39 3.28 -17.07 -45.05
C GLY A 39 4.24 -15.91 -44.74
N LEU A 40 4.49 -15.02 -45.69
CA LEU A 40 5.34 -13.84 -45.47
C LEU A 40 4.67 -12.85 -44.50
N VAL A 41 3.35 -12.70 -44.61
CA VAL A 41 2.55 -11.85 -43.72
C VAL A 41 2.58 -12.38 -42.29
N GLY A 42 2.32 -13.68 -42.12
CA GLY A 42 2.38 -14.35 -40.83
C GLY A 42 3.75 -14.17 -40.18
N ALA A 43 4.83 -14.28 -40.97
CA ALA A 43 6.19 -14.06 -40.49
C ALA A 43 6.44 -12.61 -40.03
N ILE A 44 5.94 -11.60 -40.75
CA ILE A 44 6.09 -10.19 -40.37
C ILE A 44 5.32 -9.88 -39.07
N ILE A 45 4.07 -10.35 -38.94
CA ILE A 45 3.28 -10.15 -37.73
C ILE A 45 3.96 -10.82 -36.53
N LEU A 46 4.41 -12.07 -36.70
CA LEU A 46 5.15 -12.78 -35.67
C LEU A 46 6.43 -12.04 -35.28
N TYR A 47 7.18 -11.53 -36.24
CA TYR A 47 8.39 -10.74 -35.98
C TYR A 47 8.09 -9.48 -35.17
N ILE A 48 7.06 -8.70 -35.53
CA ILE A 48 6.65 -7.51 -34.77
C ILE A 48 6.27 -7.88 -33.33
N LEU A 49 5.49 -8.95 -33.15
CA LEU A 49 5.14 -9.45 -31.82
C LEU A 49 6.38 -9.85 -31.02
N LEU A 50 7.32 -10.58 -31.63
CA LEU A 50 8.58 -10.97 -30.99
C LEU A 50 9.42 -9.75 -30.60
N VAL A 51 9.51 -8.72 -31.44
CA VAL A 51 10.22 -7.48 -31.12
C VAL A 51 9.55 -6.76 -29.95
N LEU A 52 8.22 -6.63 -29.94
CA LEU A 52 7.49 -6.01 -28.82
C LEU A 52 7.69 -6.79 -27.51
N VAL A 53 7.64 -8.11 -27.57
CA VAL A 53 7.91 -8.98 -26.41
C VAL A 53 9.36 -8.82 -25.94
N PHE A 54 10.34 -8.76 -26.86
CA PHE A 54 11.74 -8.52 -26.53
C PHE A 54 11.96 -7.16 -25.86
N PHE A 55 11.37 -6.09 -26.37
CA PHE A 55 11.46 -4.76 -25.74
C PHE A 55 10.87 -4.77 -24.32
N LYS A 56 9.71 -5.39 -24.14
CA LYS A 56 9.09 -5.53 -22.81
C LYS A 56 9.92 -6.38 -21.85
N MET A 57 10.57 -7.43 -22.36
CA MET A 57 11.54 -8.23 -21.58
C MET A 57 12.81 -7.43 -21.24
N ARG A 58 13.31 -6.60 -22.14
CA ARG A 58 14.49 -5.76 -21.88
C ARG A 58 14.21 -4.70 -20.82
N GLU A 59 13.02 -4.09 -20.82
CA GLU A 59 12.60 -3.14 -19.78
C GLU A 59 12.54 -3.81 -18.40
N SER A 60 12.03 -5.04 -18.31
CA SER A 60 11.95 -5.76 -17.03
C SER A 60 13.32 -6.21 -16.51
N VAL A 61 14.26 -6.58 -17.39
CA VAL A 61 15.65 -6.87 -16.98
C VAL A 61 16.33 -5.60 -16.47
N SER A 62 16.12 -4.47 -17.16
CA SER A 62 16.66 -3.17 -16.75
C SER A 62 16.19 -2.77 -15.35
N SER A 63 14.92 -3.01 -14.99
CA SER A 63 14.42 -2.68 -13.65
C SER A 63 15.00 -3.58 -12.55
N ILE A 64 15.20 -4.88 -12.81
CA ILE A 64 15.85 -5.81 -11.87
C ILE A 64 17.31 -5.41 -11.64
N GLU A 65 18.04 -5.07 -12.70
CA GLU A 65 19.43 -4.61 -12.58
C GLU A 65 19.54 -3.26 -11.84
N LYS A 66 18.57 -2.34 -12.07
CA LYS A 66 18.51 -1.07 -11.33
C LYS A 66 18.27 -1.32 -9.85
N LYS A 67 17.33 -2.21 -9.49
CA LYS A 67 17.10 -2.62 -8.10
C LYS A 67 18.36 -3.17 -7.46
N SER A 68 18.98 -4.18 -8.09
CA SER A 68 20.15 -4.85 -7.52
C SER A 68 21.33 -3.90 -7.33
N ARG A 69 21.55 -2.97 -8.26
CA ARG A 69 22.57 -1.92 -8.11
C ARG A 69 22.22 -0.96 -6.99
N PHE A 70 20.99 -0.45 -6.98
CA PHE A 70 20.52 0.47 -5.95
C PHE A 70 20.66 -0.16 -4.56
N GLU A 71 20.21 -1.40 -4.35
CA GLU A 71 20.32 -2.07 -3.05
C GLU A 71 21.77 -2.32 -2.61
N ARG A 72 22.65 -2.71 -3.54
CA ARG A 72 24.05 -3.01 -3.25
C ARG A 72 24.84 -1.74 -2.93
N ASP A 73 24.61 -0.70 -3.71
CA ASP A 73 25.43 0.52 -3.70
C ASP A 73 24.75 1.64 -2.87
N PHE A 74 23.58 1.39 -2.25
CA PHE A 74 22.75 2.43 -1.59
C PHE A 74 23.51 3.26 -0.56
N LYS A 75 24.42 2.64 0.19
CA LYS A 75 25.21 3.30 1.24
C LYS A 75 26.47 3.98 0.71
N ASP A 76 26.89 3.63 -0.50
CA ASP A 76 28.08 4.17 -1.15
C ASP A 76 27.74 5.42 -1.99
N LEU A 77 26.46 5.61 -2.32
CA LEU A 77 25.96 6.80 -2.99
C LEU A 77 25.94 8.02 -2.06
N PRO A 78 26.25 9.24 -2.57
CA PRO A 78 25.94 10.49 -1.88
C PRO A 78 24.47 10.58 -1.46
N ILE A 79 24.19 11.28 -0.37
CA ILE A 79 22.84 11.34 0.23
C ILE A 79 21.81 11.94 -0.74
N GLU A 80 22.20 12.89 -1.56
CA GLU A 80 21.30 13.50 -2.54
C GLU A 80 20.94 12.50 -3.67
N GLU A 81 21.95 11.77 -4.17
CA GLU A 81 21.76 10.80 -5.26
C GLU A 81 20.92 9.61 -4.83
N ARG A 82 21.18 9.06 -3.63
CA ARG A 82 20.42 7.91 -3.12
C ARG A 82 18.95 8.26 -2.88
N GLU A 83 18.67 9.47 -2.43
CA GLU A 83 17.32 9.96 -2.17
C GLU A 83 16.56 10.24 -3.47
N GLU A 84 17.24 10.81 -4.46
CA GLU A 84 16.69 10.98 -5.79
C GLU A 84 16.30 9.63 -6.42
N GLU A 85 17.20 8.65 -6.36
CA GLU A 85 16.93 7.30 -6.89
C GLU A 85 15.82 6.58 -6.11
N LEU A 86 15.77 6.70 -4.78
CA LEU A 86 14.66 6.18 -3.98
C LEU A 86 13.32 6.75 -4.45
N MET A 87 13.24 8.07 -4.62
CA MET A 87 12.01 8.74 -5.02
C MET A 87 11.61 8.42 -6.47
N LYS A 88 12.58 8.16 -7.36
CA LYS A 88 12.29 7.63 -8.70
C LYS A 88 11.61 6.26 -8.63
N LEU A 89 12.10 5.35 -7.77
CA LEU A 89 11.48 4.03 -7.58
C LEU A 89 10.06 4.15 -7.02
N ILE A 90 9.86 4.99 -5.99
CA ILE A 90 8.55 5.19 -5.34
C ILE A 90 7.53 5.84 -6.28
N LYS A 91 7.96 6.67 -7.23
CA LYS A 91 7.09 7.35 -8.20
C LYS A 91 6.93 6.58 -9.51
N ASP A 92 7.53 5.39 -9.65
CA ASP A 92 7.49 4.63 -10.89
C ASP A 92 6.06 4.19 -11.25
N ASP A 93 5.74 4.12 -12.54
CA ASP A 93 4.41 3.73 -13.02
C ASP A 93 4.09 2.25 -12.69
N LEU A 94 5.11 1.39 -12.56
CA LEU A 94 4.96 -0.03 -12.30
C LEU A 94 4.87 -0.34 -10.80
N PRO A 95 3.77 -0.95 -10.30
CA PRO A 95 3.60 -1.32 -8.89
C PRO A 95 4.77 -2.12 -8.29
N ARG A 96 5.37 -3.00 -9.11
CA ARG A 96 6.50 -3.83 -8.69
C ARG A 96 7.72 -2.98 -8.34
N ILE A 97 8.03 -1.96 -9.15
CA ILE A 97 9.18 -1.08 -8.93
C ILE A 97 8.95 -0.19 -7.71
N ARG A 98 7.72 0.33 -7.55
CA ARG A 98 7.35 1.04 -6.32
C ARG A 98 7.46 0.16 -5.08
N GLY A 99 7.15 -1.13 -5.20
CA GLY A 99 7.36 -2.13 -4.14
C GLY A 99 8.83 -2.27 -3.75
N ASP A 100 9.73 -2.26 -4.74
CA ASP A 100 11.17 -2.24 -4.48
C ASP A 100 11.61 -0.93 -3.79
N GLY A 101 11.04 0.22 -4.19
CA GLY A 101 11.24 1.49 -3.51
C GLY A 101 10.76 1.48 -2.05
N ALA A 102 9.59 0.91 -1.78
CA ALA A 102 9.04 0.76 -0.43
C ALA A 102 9.93 -0.15 0.45
N ALA A 103 10.39 -1.28 -0.11
CA ALA A 103 11.30 -2.18 0.59
C ALA A 103 12.64 -1.51 0.92
N ALA A 104 13.18 -0.71 -0.01
CA ALA A 104 14.40 0.04 0.24
C ALA A 104 14.21 1.15 1.27
N LEU A 105 13.08 1.89 1.23
CA LEU A 105 12.71 2.87 2.25
C LEU A 105 12.70 2.22 3.64
N TYR A 106 12.05 1.07 3.79
CA TYR A 106 12.00 0.34 5.06
C TYR A 106 13.39 -0.11 5.53
N LYS A 107 14.19 -0.70 4.62
CA LYS A 107 15.51 -1.26 4.94
C LYS A 107 16.52 -0.19 5.35
N TYR A 108 16.46 0.98 4.70
CA TYR A 108 17.44 2.04 4.87
C TYR A 108 16.85 3.30 5.51
N PHE A 109 15.73 3.15 6.23
CA PHE A 109 14.98 4.28 6.82
C PHE A 109 15.85 5.21 7.66
N LYS A 110 16.85 4.69 8.37
CA LYS A 110 17.72 5.52 9.23
C LYS A 110 18.82 6.25 8.46
N ASP A 111 19.06 5.85 7.22
CA ASP A 111 20.10 6.41 6.37
C ASP A 111 19.56 7.47 5.38
N ILE A 112 18.25 7.76 5.42
CA ILE A 112 17.57 8.73 4.54
C ILE A 112 17.17 9.95 5.39
N SER A 113 17.18 11.15 4.80
CA SER A 113 16.73 12.38 5.43
C SER A 113 15.25 12.33 5.83
N GLU A 114 14.88 13.02 6.91
CA GLU A 114 13.50 13.09 7.39
C GLU A 114 12.52 13.51 6.29
N SER A 115 12.82 14.62 5.60
CA SER A 115 11.96 15.15 4.53
C SER A 115 11.68 14.11 3.44
N THR A 116 12.71 13.38 2.98
CA THR A 116 12.54 12.37 1.92
C THR A 116 11.76 11.16 2.41
N ARG A 117 11.99 10.71 3.65
CA ARG A 117 11.23 9.59 4.25
C ARG A 117 9.75 9.92 4.38
N ASP A 118 9.46 11.12 4.85
CA ASP A 118 8.12 11.61 5.05
C ASP A 118 7.34 11.73 3.73
N ASP A 119 7.95 12.35 2.72
CA ASP A 119 7.36 12.43 1.37
C ASP A 119 7.13 11.05 0.77
N ALA A 120 8.10 10.14 0.92
CA ALA A 120 8.02 8.76 0.45
C ALA A 120 6.85 8.01 1.09
N LEU A 121 6.71 8.09 2.42
CA LEU A 121 5.62 7.43 3.15
C LEU A 121 4.25 7.95 2.74
N VAL A 122 4.10 9.27 2.58
CA VAL A 122 2.84 9.89 2.14
C VAL A 122 2.44 9.40 0.74
N LEU A 123 3.40 9.27 -0.18
CA LEU A 123 3.15 8.73 -1.52
C LEU A 123 2.70 7.27 -1.46
N LEU A 124 3.40 6.43 -0.69
CA LEU A 124 3.07 5.00 -0.57
C LEU A 124 1.72 4.77 0.10
N ALA A 125 1.38 5.54 1.14
CA ALA A 125 0.09 5.45 1.82
C ALA A 125 -1.10 5.89 0.96
N SER A 126 -0.86 6.75 -0.03
CA SER A 126 -1.89 7.20 -0.98
C SER A 126 -1.91 6.35 -2.25
N ASP A 127 -1.11 5.28 -2.32
CA ASP A 127 -1.01 4.45 -3.52
C ASP A 127 -2.30 3.65 -3.75
N LYS A 128 -2.65 3.44 -5.02
CA LYS A 128 -3.82 2.64 -5.40
C LYS A 128 -3.61 1.16 -5.09
N VAL A 129 -2.36 0.70 -5.02
CA VAL A 129 -2.02 -0.71 -4.80
C VAL A 129 -1.97 -0.99 -3.31
N TYR A 130 -2.87 -1.86 -2.84
CA TYR A 130 -2.97 -2.28 -1.43
C TYR A 130 -1.60 -2.63 -0.79
N ALA A 131 -0.79 -3.44 -1.46
CA ALA A 131 0.51 -3.89 -0.93
C ALA A 131 1.49 -2.73 -0.65
N LEU A 132 1.37 -1.60 -1.34
CA LEU A 132 2.21 -0.42 -1.11
C LEU A 132 1.74 0.38 0.10
N ARG A 133 0.42 0.49 0.30
CA ARG A 133 -0.15 1.08 1.53
C ARG A 133 0.17 0.23 2.76
N GLU A 134 0.13 -1.10 2.62
CA GLU A 134 0.57 -2.04 3.65
C GLU A 134 2.05 -1.85 4.01
N ASN A 135 2.94 -1.67 3.02
CA ASN A 135 4.34 -1.34 3.29
C ASN A 135 4.51 0.01 4.01
N ALA A 136 3.70 1.01 3.67
CA ALA A 136 3.74 2.32 4.33
C ALA A 136 3.38 2.20 5.82
N VAL A 137 2.28 1.51 6.15
CA VAL A 137 1.86 1.34 7.55
C VAL A 137 2.81 0.41 8.31
N ASN A 138 3.38 -0.61 7.67
CA ASN A 138 4.38 -1.46 8.31
C ASN A 138 5.65 -0.65 8.67
N THR A 139 6.07 0.25 7.77
CA THR A 139 7.19 1.17 8.03
C THR A 139 6.84 2.15 9.15
N LEU A 140 5.61 2.67 9.18
CA LEU A 140 5.10 3.50 10.28
C LEU A 140 5.20 2.79 11.63
N VAL A 141 4.77 1.53 11.74
CA VAL A 141 4.82 0.75 12.98
C VAL A 141 6.27 0.59 13.48
N HIS A 142 7.21 0.33 12.57
CA HIS A 142 8.60 0.04 12.95
C HIS A 142 9.42 1.29 13.29
N TYR A 143 9.12 2.41 12.64
CA TYR A 143 9.89 3.64 12.74
C TYR A 143 9.03 4.81 13.25
N PHE A 144 8.00 4.52 14.04
CA PHE A 144 7.01 5.51 14.48
C PHE A 144 7.68 6.78 15.03
N SER A 145 8.56 6.64 16.01
CA SER A 145 9.26 7.77 16.64
C SER A 145 10.20 8.56 15.72
N ASP A 146 10.56 8.02 14.56
CA ASP A 146 11.47 8.62 13.59
C ASP A 146 10.76 9.33 12.42
N ILE A 147 9.44 9.23 12.37
CA ILE A 147 8.57 9.88 11.40
C ILE A 147 8.04 11.15 12.05
N SER A 148 8.03 12.27 11.31
CA SER A 148 7.53 13.53 11.86
C SER A 148 6.07 13.39 12.30
N GLU A 149 5.70 14.07 13.39
CA GLU A 149 4.33 14.01 13.93
C GLU A 149 3.24 14.34 12.89
N PRO A 150 3.35 15.41 12.07
CA PRO A 150 2.34 15.70 11.07
C PRO A 150 2.15 14.57 10.05
N VAL A 151 3.23 13.85 9.72
CA VAL A 151 3.19 12.74 8.78
C VAL A 151 2.62 11.49 9.44
N ARG A 152 3.03 11.16 10.68
CA ARG A 152 2.42 10.07 11.45
C ARG A 152 0.90 10.21 11.51
N GLU A 153 0.42 11.39 11.87
CA GLU A 153 -1.03 11.63 11.99
C GLU A 153 -1.74 11.54 10.65
N LYS A 154 -1.16 12.12 9.60
CA LYS A 154 -1.70 12.02 8.25
C LYS A 154 -1.79 10.58 7.77
N LEU A 155 -0.77 9.77 8.03
CA LEU A 155 -0.76 8.35 7.69
C LEU A 155 -1.82 7.59 8.48
N LEU A 156 -1.88 7.78 9.81
CA LEU A 156 -2.87 7.13 10.66
C LEU A 156 -4.30 7.45 10.22
N LEU A 157 -4.61 8.72 9.97
CA LEU A 157 -5.94 9.17 9.56
C LEU A 157 -6.33 8.70 8.15
N GLY A 158 -5.37 8.72 7.22
CA GLY A 158 -5.59 8.32 5.83
C GLY A 158 -5.73 6.81 5.63
N LEU A 159 -5.21 6.00 6.57
CA LEU A 159 -5.17 4.55 6.47
C LEU A 159 -6.13 3.83 7.44
N ALA A 160 -6.71 4.53 8.42
CA ALA A 160 -7.61 3.91 9.41
C ALA A 160 -8.93 3.36 8.83
N ASP A 161 -9.40 3.93 7.72
CA ASP A 161 -10.55 3.48 6.95
C ASP A 161 -10.15 2.85 5.61
N ASP A 162 -8.89 2.43 5.47
CA ASP A 162 -8.45 1.72 4.28
C ASP A 162 -9.28 0.45 4.08
N VAL A 163 -9.76 0.25 2.85
CA VAL A 163 -10.52 -0.93 2.47
C VAL A 163 -9.52 -1.98 2.03
N ASP A 164 -9.28 -2.97 2.89
CA ASP A 164 -8.52 -4.16 2.52
C ASP A 164 -9.18 -4.79 1.28
N GLU A 165 -8.43 -5.00 0.20
CA GLU A 165 -8.93 -5.57 -1.07
C GLU A 165 -9.27 -7.07 -0.95
N GLY A 166 -10.19 -7.42 -0.05
CA GLY A 166 -10.83 -8.74 -0.01
C GLY A 166 -10.04 -9.84 0.71
N LYS A 167 -9.01 -9.52 1.49
CA LYS A 167 -8.41 -10.50 2.40
C LYS A 167 -9.05 -10.38 3.78
N GLU A 168 -10.14 -11.12 3.98
CA GLU A 168 -10.69 -11.42 5.31
C GLU A 168 -9.75 -12.40 6.08
N ILE A 169 -8.46 -12.09 6.12
CA ILE A 169 -7.46 -12.90 6.81
C ILE A 169 -7.19 -12.24 8.16
N PRO A 170 -7.43 -12.93 9.29
CA PRO A 170 -7.09 -12.42 10.61
C PRO A 170 -5.63 -12.01 10.69
N GLY A 171 -5.34 -10.84 11.28
CA GLY A 171 -3.96 -10.36 11.47
C GLY A 171 -3.27 -9.90 10.19
N SER A 172 -4.04 -9.57 9.16
CA SER A 172 -3.56 -8.90 7.95
C SER A 172 -4.39 -7.66 7.69
N GLY A 173 -3.91 -6.79 6.81
CA GLY A 173 -4.63 -5.57 6.48
C GLY A 173 -3.95 -4.32 7.00
N VAL A 174 -4.22 -3.21 6.32
CA VAL A 174 -3.75 -1.90 6.77
C VAL A 174 -4.34 -1.56 8.14
N GLY A 175 -5.63 -1.85 8.33
CA GLY A 175 -6.34 -1.60 9.59
C GLY A 175 -5.74 -2.35 10.79
N TYR A 176 -5.25 -3.58 10.59
CA TYR A 176 -4.56 -4.33 11.62
C TYR A 176 -3.29 -3.61 12.11
N TRP A 177 -2.46 -3.11 11.18
CA TRP A 177 -1.23 -2.39 11.54
C TRP A 177 -1.50 -1.03 12.19
N ILE A 178 -2.59 -0.36 11.83
CA ILE A 178 -3.04 0.85 12.54
C ILE A 178 -3.42 0.51 13.99
N VAL A 179 -4.13 -0.60 14.22
CA VAL A 179 -4.43 -1.10 15.57
C VAL A 179 -3.15 -1.40 16.34
N ILE A 180 -2.15 -2.04 15.72
CA ILE A 180 -0.84 -2.29 16.34
C ILE A 180 -0.16 -0.97 16.75
N THR A 181 -0.19 0.03 15.89
CA THR A 181 0.38 1.35 16.18
C THR A 181 -0.31 1.98 17.39
N LEU A 182 -1.64 1.95 17.45
CA LEU A 182 -2.40 2.44 18.61
C LEU A 182 -2.12 1.66 19.90
N ILE A 183 -1.79 0.38 19.79
CA ILE A 183 -1.43 -0.44 20.96
C ILE A 183 -0.07 -0.01 21.50
N ASN A 184 0.90 0.26 20.63
CA ASN A 184 2.29 0.51 21.03
C ASN A 184 2.54 1.97 21.37
N ASP A 185 2.00 2.89 20.58
CA ASP A 185 2.40 4.30 20.55
C ASP A 185 1.23 5.25 20.86
N PHE A 186 0.23 4.76 21.60
CA PHE A 186 -1.02 5.48 21.87
C PHE A 186 -0.81 6.92 22.35
N GLU A 187 0.10 7.11 23.31
CA GLU A 187 0.37 8.40 23.96
C GLU A 187 1.16 9.37 23.09
N ASP A 188 1.88 8.86 22.10
CA ASP A 188 2.70 9.65 21.17
C ASP A 188 1.88 10.14 19.96
N ILE A 189 0.59 9.83 19.91
CA ILE A 189 -0.40 10.34 18.96
C ILE A 189 -1.20 11.44 19.66
N SER A 190 -1.38 12.60 19.01
CA SER A 190 -2.20 13.66 19.58
C SER A 190 -3.64 13.20 19.85
N ASN A 191 -4.27 13.80 20.86
CA ASN A 191 -5.64 13.41 21.23
C ASN A 191 -6.61 13.54 20.06
N GLY A 192 -6.54 14.64 19.28
CA GLY A 192 -7.43 14.84 18.13
C GLY A 192 -7.30 13.75 17.07
N ALA A 193 -6.06 13.45 16.65
CA ALA A 193 -5.81 12.40 15.66
C ALA A 193 -6.22 11.01 16.20
N ARG A 194 -5.88 10.71 17.46
CA ARG A 194 -6.24 9.45 18.13
C ARG A 194 -7.76 9.24 18.15
N GLU A 195 -8.53 10.24 18.56
CA GLU A 195 -9.99 10.13 18.61
C GLU A 195 -10.61 9.88 17.24
N GLU A 196 -10.14 10.56 16.20
CA GLU A 196 -10.63 10.39 14.85
C GLU A 196 -10.25 9.03 14.26
N VAL A 197 -9.01 8.57 14.46
CA VAL A 197 -8.56 7.23 14.07
C VAL A 197 -9.42 6.15 14.73
N LEU A 198 -9.68 6.26 16.04
CA LEU A 198 -10.52 5.30 16.77
C LEU A 198 -11.95 5.23 16.20
N LYS A 199 -12.54 6.38 15.85
CA LYS A 199 -13.86 6.44 15.19
C LYS A 199 -13.85 5.77 13.82
N LYS A 200 -12.82 6.05 13.00
CA LYS A 200 -12.65 5.43 11.67
C LYS A 200 -12.52 3.91 11.77
N LEU A 201 -11.70 3.41 12.71
CA LEU A 201 -11.54 1.97 12.93
C LEU A 201 -12.84 1.30 13.38
N ALA A 202 -13.64 1.96 14.21
CA ALA A 202 -14.94 1.44 14.66
C ALA A 202 -15.96 1.28 13.52
N LEU A 203 -15.79 2.06 12.44
CA LEU A 203 -16.61 2.03 11.23
C LEU A 203 -15.94 1.28 10.07
N ASN A 204 -14.76 0.68 10.31
CA ASN A 204 -14.01 -0.02 9.27
C ASN A 204 -14.81 -1.23 8.76
N GLN A 205 -14.70 -1.50 7.45
CA GLN A 205 -15.45 -2.59 6.83
C GLN A 205 -14.90 -3.97 7.23
N ASN A 206 -13.61 -4.07 7.55
CA ASN A 206 -12.99 -5.32 7.96
C ASN A 206 -13.40 -5.69 9.41
N PRO A 207 -14.12 -6.81 9.63
CA PRO A 207 -14.53 -7.23 10.96
C PRO A 207 -13.34 -7.59 11.86
N TYR A 208 -12.20 -8.00 11.33
CA TYR A 208 -11.00 -8.28 12.12
C TYR A 208 -10.39 -7.00 12.68
N THR A 209 -10.30 -5.93 11.88
CA THR A 209 -9.87 -4.60 12.36
C THR A 209 -10.77 -4.10 13.49
N LYS A 210 -12.10 -4.19 13.30
CA LYS A 210 -13.08 -3.82 14.32
C LYS A 210 -12.98 -4.66 15.59
N ARG A 211 -12.78 -5.97 15.45
CA ARG A 211 -12.52 -6.85 16.60
C ARG A 211 -11.23 -6.47 17.31
N ASP A 212 -10.17 -6.20 16.56
CA ASP A 212 -8.85 -5.94 17.15
C ASP A 212 -8.78 -4.56 17.82
N LEU A 213 -9.63 -3.61 17.41
CA LEU A 213 -9.86 -2.33 18.11
C LEU A 213 -10.23 -2.53 19.59
N ILE A 214 -10.89 -3.64 19.94
CA ILE A 214 -11.22 -3.99 21.33
C ILE A 214 -9.95 -4.08 22.21
N PHE A 215 -8.82 -4.55 21.66
CA PHE A 215 -7.56 -4.59 22.40
C PHE A 215 -7.02 -3.19 22.70
N VAL A 216 -7.20 -2.24 21.77
CA VAL A 216 -6.85 -0.83 22.00
C VAL A 216 -7.68 -0.27 23.15
N LEU A 217 -9.01 -0.51 23.13
CA LEU A 217 -9.92 -0.04 24.17
C LEU A 217 -9.52 -0.58 25.55
N ASN A 218 -9.14 -1.86 25.63
CA ASN A 218 -8.75 -2.46 26.90
C ASN A 218 -7.42 -1.95 27.42
N LYS A 219 -6.40 -1.91 26.56
CA LYS A 219 -5.06 -1.46 26.95
C LYS A 219 -5.05 0.02 27.34
N ASN A 220 -5.88 0.84 26.70
CA ASN A 220 -5.90 2.29 26.85
C ASN A 220 -7.21 2.84 27.48
N SER A 221 -7.99 1.99 28.15
CA SER A 221 -9.34 2.32 28.66
C SER A 221 -9.42 3.58 29.52
N ARG A 222 -8.36 3.87 30.30
CA ARG A 222 -8.25 5.07 31.15
C ARG A 222 -7.80 6.32 30.40
N LYS A 223 -7.24 6.15 29.21
CA LYS A 223 -6.69 7.22 28.36
C LYS A 223 -7.65 7.62 27.23
N ILE A 224 -8.71 6.85 27.03
CA ILE A 224 -9.79 7.13 26.07
C ILE A 224 -10.92 7.82 26.83
N PRO A 225 -11.40 8.99 26.36
CA PRO A 225 -12.59 9.63 26.92
C PRO A 225 -13.78 8.67 27.00
N GLU A 226 -14.53 8.72 28.09
CA GLU A 226 -15.62 7.79 28.36
C GLU A 226 -16.72 7.84 27.28
N ASP A 227 -17.08 9.04 26.83
CA ASP A 227 -18.04 9.26 25.74
C ASP A 227 -17.59 8.65 24.42
N LEU A 228 -16.29 8.76 24.09
CA LEU A 228 -15.71 8.13 22.91
C LEU A 228 -15.70 6.61 23.05
N ARG A 229 -15.32 6.09 24.21
CA ARG A 229 -15.31 4.65 24.47
C ARG A 229 -16.71 4.06 24.32
N ASP A 230 -17.72 4.71 24.89
CA ASP A 230 -19.12 4.29 24.81
C ASP A 230 -19.64 4.36 23.38
N TYR A 231 -19.30 5.42 22.64
CA TYR A 231 -19.60 5.51 21.20
C TYR A 231 -19.04 4.32 20.43
N ILE A 232 -17.76 3.98 20.62
CA ILE A 232 -17.11 2.87 19.92
C ILE A 232 -17.76 1.54 20.31
N LEU A 233 -17.97 1.29 21.60
CA LEU A 233 -18.57 0.04 22.08
C LEU A 233 -20.00 -0.15 21.57
N ASN A 234 -20.80 0.92 21.51
CA ASN A 234 -22.13 0.87 20.91
C ASN A 234 -22.06 0.50 19.43
N LYS A 235 -21.14 1.12 18.66
CA LYS A 235 -20.96 0.80 17.24
C LYS A 235 -20.55 -0.66 17.01
N LEU A 236 -19.60 -1.16 17.80
CA LEU A 236 -19.15 -2.55 17.68
C LEU A 236 -20.19 -3.55 18.21
N GLY A 237 -21.02 -3.16 19.19
CA GLY A 237 -22.10 -3.98 19.74
C GLY A 237 -23.30 -4.16 18.80
N GLU A 238 -23.51 -3.18 17.91
CA GLU A 238 -24.55 -3.18 16.86
C GLU A 238 -24.04 -3.75 15.52
N ASP A 239 -22.76 -4.11 15.43
CA ASP A 239 -22.13 -4.57 14.19
C ASP A 239 -22.82 -5.81 13.60
N GLU A 240 -22.91 -5.93 12.28
CA GLU A 240 -23.54 -7.08 11.63
C GLU A 240 -22.75 -8.38 11.85
N ASN A 241 -21.44 -8.30 12.07
CA ASN A 241 -20.58 -9.45 12.31
C ASN A 241 -20.67 -9.91 13.78
N GLU A 242 -21.08 -11.16 13.99
CA GLU A 242 -21.26 -11.73 15.33
C GLU A 242 -19.96 -11.75 16.16
N MET A 243 -18.81 -11.94 15.52
CA MET A 243 -17.50 -11.95 16.19
C MET A 243 -17.20 -10.58 16.81
N VAL A 244 -17.50 -9.50 16.08
CA VAL A 244 -17.32 -8.13 16.55
C VAL A 244 -18.25 -7.85 17.73
N ARG A 245 -19.54 -8.18 17.61
CA ARG A 245 -20.52 -8.02 18.71
C ARG A 245 -20.11 -8.78 19.97
N LYS A 246 -19.64 -10.03 19.82
CA LYS A 246 -19.16 -10.85 20.94
C LYS A 246 -17.94 -10.23 21.61
N ALA A 247 -16.97 -9.75 20.81
CA ALA A 247 -15.78 -9.09 21.34
C ALA A 247 -16.14 -7.80 22.10
N ALA A 248 -17.08 -6.99 21.58
CA ALA A 248 -17.55 -5.77 22.23
C ALA A 248 -18.22 -6.03 23.59
N LYS A 249 -19.06 -7.08 23.69
CA LYS A 249 -19.72 -7.46 24.96
C LYS A 249 -18.72 -7.91 26.03
N ASN A 250 -17.61 -8.51 25.62
CA ASN A 250 -16.60 -9.06 26.51
C ASN A 250 -15.43 -8.09 26.75
N VAL A 251 -15.59 -6.79 26.51
CA VAL A 251 -14.51 -5.81 26.68
C VAL A 251 -13.89 -5.91 28.10
N HIS A 252 -14.72 -6.13 29.12
CA HIS A 252 -14.28 -6.24 30.51
C HIS A 252 -13.69 -7.61 30.90
N ASP A 253 -13.86 -8.63 30.04
CA ASP A 253 -13.54 -10.03 30.33
C ASP A 253 -12.34 -10.56 29.52
N LEU A 254 -11.64 -9.73 28.74
CA LEU A 254 -10.46 -10.20 28.01
C LEU A 254 -9.33 -10.51 29.02
N PRO A 255 -8.97 -11.80 29.22
CA PRO A 255 -7.98 -12.16 30.22
C PRO A 255 -6.63 -11.56 29.83
N ALA A 256 -5.86 -11.06 30.80
CA ALA A 256 -4.51 -10.52 30.56
C ALA A 256 -3.60 -11.47 29.75
N ALA A 257 -3.89 -12.78 29.78
CA ALA A 257 -3.24 -13.81 28.97
C ALA A 257 -3.43 -13.62 27.45
N SER A 258 -4.62 -13.21 26.97
CA SER A 258 -4.87 -12.98 25.54
C SER A 258 -4.11 -11.77 25.00
N LEU A 259 -3.93 -10.74 25.84
CA LEU A 259 -3.07 -9.60 25.54
C LEU A 259 -1.59 -10.02 25.43
N GLY A 260 -1.14 -10.93 26.31
CA GLY A 260 0.21 -11.48 26.30
C GLY A 260 0.50 -12.34 25.07
N GLU A 261 -0.46 -13.14 24.61
CA GLU A 261 -0.33 -13.94 23.37
C GLU A 261 -0.34 -13.06 22.12
N PHE A 262 -1.23 -12.06 22.07
CA PHE A 262 -1.23 -11.05 21.00
C PHE A 262 0.11 -10.30 20.95
N GLN A 263 0.63 -9.82 22.09
CA GLN A 263 1.93 -9.16 22.17
C GLN A 263 3.10 -10.08 21.79
N LYS A 264 3.04 -11.38 22.11
CA LYS A 264 4.05 -12.36 21.68
C LYS A 264 3.98 -12.61 20.17
N ALA A 265 2.79 -12.59 19.58
CA ALA A 265 2.62 -12.69 18.13
C ALA A 265 3.21 -11.45 17.45
N VAL A 266 2.93 -10.25 17.98
CA VAL A 266 3.46 -8.97 17.48
C VAL A 266 4.98 -8.89 17.60
N LYS A 267 5.58 -9.33 18.72
CA LYS A 267 7.05 -9.33 18.91
C LYS A 267 7.81 -10.34 18.03
N LYS A 268 7.12 -11.26 17.37
CA LYS A 268 7.72 -12.27 16.48
C LYS A 268 7.67 -11.86 15.00
N LEU A 269 6.90 -10.82 14.68
CA LEU A 269 6.89 -10.16 13.38
C LEU A 269 8.03 -9.15 13.35
#